data_AF-E4M9H5-F1
#
_entry.id   AF-E4M9H5-F1
#
_cell.length_a   1.000
_cell.length_b   1.000
_cell.length_c   1.000
_cell.angle_alpha   90.00
_cell.angle_beta   90.00
_cell.angle_gamma   90.00
#
_symmetry.space_group_name_H-M   'P 1'
#
loop_
_entity.id
_entity.type
_entity.pdbx_description
1 polymer ?
#
loop_
_entity_poly.entity_id
_entity_poly.type
_entity_poly.pdbx_seq_one_letter_code
_entity_poly.pdbx_strand_id
1 'polypeptide(L)'
;MEVKPGRTVYITINSFRQKMVPVPYVAGRSLRQAKNMLEIAGLEIGELIYRADMATNYVLEEYCEGRPVTQNSRIQAEMGSGVTLYVGVEGGFGSTVVPRLVGFPLKEAKGRLWELGLNVGKIDFDEGINLLNQKDARVYVQVPTAERSAALGSRVDLKLTLDEKKLAQHRATAEKQAREAAEERLRLERERADSLAQAEFEQAAAAGEEQPEILPATDNDGFFD
;
A
#
# COMPACT_ATOMS: atom_id res chain seq x y z
N MET A 1 24.60 -45.31 -20.51
CA MET A 1 24.56 -44.37 -21.65
C MET A 1 25.97 -43.85 -21.82
N GLU A 2 26.69 -44.34 -22.82
CA GLU A 2 28.12 -44.03 -23.03
C GLU A 2 28.27 -43.45 -24.44
N VAL A 3 28.95 -42.31 -24.54
CA VAL A 3 29.19 -41.63 -25.82
C VAL A 3 30.54 -42.06 -26.40
N LYS A 4 30.59 -42.22 -27.72
CA LYS A 4 31.81 -42.61 -28.44
C LYS A 4 32.91 -41.56 -28.25
N PRO A 5 34.18 -41.98 -28.11
CA PRO A 5 35.30 -41.06 -27.97
C PRO A 5 35.40 -40.11 -29.16
N GLY A 6 35.69 -38.83 -28.90
CA GLY A 6 35.82 -37.78 -29.92
C GLY A 6 34.52 -37.02 -30.26
N ARG A 7 33.41 -37.28 -29.55
CA ARG A 7 32.16 -36.53 -29.75
C ARG A 7 32.05 -35.34 -28.78
N THR A 8 31.81 -34.15 -29.33
CA THR A 8 31.53 -32.94 -28.54
C THR A 8 30.17 -33.06 -27.87
N VAL A 9 30.16 -33.06 -26.53
CA VAL A 9 28.95 -33.00 -25.73
C VAL A 9 28.65 -31.52 -25.44
N TYR A 10 27.47 -31.05 -25.83
CA TYR A 10 27.00 -29.71 -25.48
C TYR A 10 26.26 -29.79 -24.15
N ILE A 11 26.81 -29.14 -23.12
CA ILE A 11 26.19 -29.05 -21.80
C ILE A 11 25.61 -27.64 -21.68
N THR A 12 24.29 -27.55 -21.48
CA THR A 12 23.65 -26.28 -21.11
C THR A 12 23.69 -26.15 -19.60
N ILE A 13 24.65 -25.38 -19.09
CA ILE A 13 24.70 -25.00 -17.67
C ILE A 13 23.69 -23.86 -17.48
N ASN A 14 22.58 -24.14 -16.79
CA ASN A 14 21.66 -23.08 -16.37
C ASN A 14 22.37 -22.24 -15.29
N SER A 15 22.47 -20.92 -15.49
CA SER A 15 23.04 -20.01 -14.50
C SER A 15 22.24 -20.11 -13.19
N PHE A 16 22.91 -20.44 -12.09
CA PHE A 16 22.32 -20.41 -10.74
C PHE A 16 22.04 -18.97 -10.26
N ARG A 17 22.70 -17.97 -10.87
CA ARG A 17 22.45 -16.55 -10.56
C ARG A 17 21.30 -16.04 -11.39
N GLN A 18 20.34 -15.41 -10.71
CA GLN A 18 19.23 -14.70 -11.32
C GLN A 18 19.77 -13.57 -12.22
N LYS A 19 19.07 -13.28 -13.31
CA LYS A 19 19.46 -12.23 -14.24
C LYS A 19 19.50 -10.89 -13.50
N MET A 20 20.64 -10.20 -13.54
CA MET A 20 20.76 -8.85 -13.00
C MET A 20 20.08 -7.85 -13.93
N VAL A 21 19.29 -6.95 -13.35
CA VAL A 21 18.59 -5.86 -14.05
C VAL A 21 18.97 -4.51 -13.42
N PRO A 22 19.11 -3.44 -14.21
CA PRO A 22 19.37 -2.12 -13.67
C PRO A 22 18.15 -1.61 -12.89
N VAL A 23 18.38 -1.07 -11.70
CA VAL A 23 17.32 -0.47 -10.88
C VAL A 23 17.02 0.95 -11.43
N PRO A 24 15.79 1.22 -11.88
CA PRO A 24 15.43 2.55 -12.39
C PRO A 24 15.29 3.54 -11.23
N TYR A 25 15.68 4.81 -11.47
CA TYR A 25 15.49 5.85 -10.47
C TYR A 25 14.02 6.30 -10.40
N VAL A 26 13.34 6.05 -9.28
CA VAL A 26 11.91 6.36 -9.09
C VAL A 26 11.61 7.42 -8.03
N ALA A 27 12.62 7.93 -7.30
CA ALA A 27 12.40 9.06 -6.39
C ALA A 27 11.96 10.32 -7.17
N GLY A 28 11.03 11.08 -6.59
CA GLY A 28 10.38 12.20 -7.28
C GLY A 28 9.22 11.78 -8.21
N ARG A 29 8.63 10.60 -7.99
CA ARG A 29 7.49 10.10 -8.76
C ARG A 29 6.35 9.71 -7.83
N SER A 30 5.13 9.63 -8.37
CA SER A 30 4.02 9.03 -7.63
C SER A 30 4.23 7.53 -7.44
N LEU A 31 3.71 6.98 -6.35
CA LEU A 31 3.80 5.54 -6.04
C LEU A 31 3.34 4.65 -7.21
N ARG A 32 2.28 5.06 -7.90
CA ARG A 32 1.77 4.36 -9.10
C ARG A 32 2.78 4.36 -10.25
N GLN A 33 3.46 5.47 -10.49
CA GLN A 33 4.50 5.55 -11.52
C GLN A 33 5.73 4.71 -11.13
N ALA A 34 6.16 4.81 -9.87
CA ALA A 34 7.28 4.02 -9.33
C ALA A 34 7.02 2.52 -9.48
N LYS A 35 5.82 2.05 -9.11
CA LYS A 35 5.37 0.66 -9.31
C LYS A 35 5.55 0.22 -10.76
N ASN A 36 5.02 0.98 -11.72
CA ASN A 36 5.11 0.62 -13.14
C ASN A 36 6.56 0.53 -13.64
N MET A 37 7.41 1.47 -13.21
CA MET A 37 8.82 1.48 -13.60
C MET A 37 9.57 0.26 -13.05
N LEU A 38 9.32 -0.10 -11.78
CA LEU A 38 9.91 -1.29 -11.16
C LEU A 38 9.41 -2.58 -11.82
N GLU A 39 8.10 -2.71 -12.05
CA GLU A 39 7.53 -3.90 -12.70
C GLU A 39 8.06 -4.10 -14.12
N ILE A 40 8.22 -3.03 -14.90
CA ILE A 40 8.81 -3.08 -16.25
C ILE A 40 10.29 -3.52 -16.20
N ALA A 41 11.03 -3.06 -15.19
CA ALA A 41 12.40 -3.49 -14.95
C ALA A 41 12.51 -4.95 -14.46
N GLY A 42 11.39 -5.58 -14.09
CA GLY A 42 11.36 -6.92 -13.51
C GLY A 42 11.72 -6.93 -12.02
N LEU A 43 11.51 -5.81 -11.32
CA LEU A 43 11.68 -5.63 -9.89
C LEU A 43 10.32 -5.55 -9.20
N GLU A 44 10.30 -5.84 -7.90
CA GLU A 44 9.10 -5.73 -7.08
C GLU A 44 9.28 -4.64 -6.01
N ILE A 45 8.17 -4.17 -5.42
CA ILE A 45 8.24 -3.33 -4.23
C ILE A 45 8.37 -4.26 -3.03
N GLY A 46 9.50 -4.17 -2.33
CA GLY A 46 9.76 -4.97 -1.13
C GLY A 46 9.01 -4.42 0.08
N GLU A 47 9.15 -3.12 0.34
CA GLU A 47 8.54 -2.46 1.50
C GLU A 47 8.28 -0.98 1.22
N LEU A 48 7.11 -0.51 1.62
CA LEU A 48 6.68 0.89 1.60
C LEU A 48 6.78 1.45 3.02
N ILE A 49 7.65 2.43 3.22
CA ILE A 49 7.85 3.09 4.51
C ILE A 49 7.33 4.52 4.41
N TYR A 50 6.30 4.82 5.18
CA TYR A 50 5.68 6.13 5.15
C TYR A 50 6.38 7.12 6.08
N ARG A 51 6.61 8.34 5.59
CA ARG A 51 7.17 9.47 6.33
C ARG A 51 6.23 10.67 6.19
N ALA A 52 6.16 11.49 7.23
CA ALA A 52 5.37 12.72 7.19
C ALA A 52 5.91 13.65 6.09
N ASP A 53 5.05 13.99 5.13
CA ASP A 53 5.36 14.88 4.01
C ASP A 53 4.07 15.52 3.48
N MET A 54 4.15 16.70 2.89
CA MET A 54 2.98 17.36 2.29
C MET A 54 2.38 16.58 1.10
N ALA A 55 3.19 15.78 0.40
CA ALA A 55 2.76 15.04 -0.78
C ALA A 55 2.46 13.57 -0.43
N THR A 56 1.18 13.26 -0.27
CA THR A 56 0.74 11.87 -0.05
C THR A 56 1.02 10.99 -1.28
N ASN A 57 1.57 9.79 -1.05
CA ASN A 57 1.91 8.80 -2.08
C ASN A 57 2.99 9.24 -3.08
N TYR A 58 3.87 10.16 -2.67
CA TYR A 58 5.04 10.58 -3.44
C TYR A 58 6.30 9.87 -2.93
N VAL A 59 7.10 9.31 -3.84
CA VAL A 59 8.34 8.61 -3.46
C VAL A 59 9.44 9.64 -3.16
N LEU A 60 9.87 9.67 -1.92
CA LEU A 60 10.92 10.55 -1.41
C LEU A 60 12.30 9.95 -1.67
N GLU A 61 12.47 8.69 -1.30
CA GLU A 61 13.73 7.96 -1.40
C GLU A 61 13.46 6.51 -1.77
N GLU A 62 14.46 5.85 -2.32
CA GLU A 62 14.41 4.43 -2.65
C GLU A 62 15.74 3.76 -2.30
N TYR A 63 15.63 2.52 -1.83
CA TYR A 63 16.75 1.72 -1.39
C TYR A 63 16.65 0.34 -2.01
N CYS A 64 17.76 -0.13 -2.56
CA CYS A 64 17.88 -1.49 -3.07
C CYS A 64 18.99 -2.19 -2.29
N GLU A 65 18.66 -3.30 -1.63
CA GLU A 65 19.63 -4.06 -0.80
C GLU A 65 20.35 -3.18 0.24
N GLY A 66 19.63 -2.22 0.84
CA GLY A 66 20.18 -1.28 1.81
C GLY A 66 21.04 -0.15 1.23
N ARG A 67 21.22 -0.09 -0.10
CA ARG A 67 21.93 0.99 -0.79
C ARG A 67 20.95 2.02 -1.36
N PRO A 68 21.14 3.32 -1.10
CA PRO A 68 20.29 4.35 -1.67
C PRO A 68 20.48 4.41 -3.19
N VAL A 69 19.38 4.43 -3.93
CA VAL A 69 19.39 4.58 -5.39
C VAL A 69 19.31 6.07 -5.69
N THR A 70 20.30 6.57 -6.43
CA THR A 70 20.34 7.96 -6.91
C THR A 70 20.33 7.97 -8.43
N GLN A 71 20.01 9.13 -9.02
CA GLN A 71 19.94 9.30 -10.47
C GLN A 71 21.24 8.90 -11.21
N ASN A 72 22.40 9.00 -10.53
CA ASN A 72 23.70 8.62 -11.08
C ASN A 72 24.16 7.21 -10.65
N SER A 73 23.42 6.55 -9.76
CA SER A 73 23.76 5.22 -9.30
C SER A 73 23.49 4.19 -10.40
N ARG A 74 24.44 3.27 -10.63
CA ARG A 74 24.28 2.13 -11.55
C ARG A 74 24.04 0.85 -10.76
N ILE A 75 23.09 0.88 -9.84
CA ILE A 75 22.74 -0.28 -9.03
C ILE A 75 22.05 -1.30 -9.95
N GLN A 76 22.48 -2.55 -9.82
CA GLN A 76 21.81 -3.69 -10.44
C GLN A 76 21.34 -4.60 -9.33
N ALA A 77 20.14 -5.14 -9.50
CA ALA A 77 19.53 -6.09 -8.58
C ALA A 77 19.12 -7.34 -9.34
N GLU A 78 18.97 -8.44 -8.63
CA GLU A 78 18.44 -9.68 -9.20
C GLU A 78 16.99 -9.45 -9.67
N MET A 79 16.62 -10.05 -10.81
CA MET A 79 15.24 -10.00 -11.30
C MET A 79 14.29 -10.61 -10.25
N GLY A 80 13.29 -9.85 -9.83
CA GLY A 80 12.39 -10.19 -8.72
C GLY A 80 12.83 -9.65 -7.35
N SER A 81 13.96 -8.93 -7.28
CA SER A 81 14.39 -8.26 -6.05
C SER A 81 13.42 -7.16 -5.65
N GLY A 82 13.25 -7.00 -4.32
CA GLY A 82 12.38 -6.01 -3.72
C GLY A 82 13.10 -4.70 -3.46
N VAL A 83 12.56 -3.59 -3.97
CA VAL A 83 13.03 -2.23 -3.67
C VAL A 83 12.21 -1.65 -2.52
N THR A 84 12.89 -1.08 -1.52
CA THR A 84 12.25 -0.37 -0.42
C THR A 84 12.02 1.08 -0.82
N LEU A 85 10.79 1.56 -0.73
CA LEU A 85 10.40 2.92 -1.10
C LEU A 85 9.98 3.69 0.14
N TYR A 86 10.55 4.87 0.32
CA TYR A 86 10.08 5.84 1.31
C TYR A 86 9.08 6.76 0.65
N VAL A 87 7.88 6.84 1.23
CA VAL A 87 6.75 7.51 0.62
C VAL A 87 6.20 8.58 1.58
N GLY A 88 5.87 9.74 1.03
CA GLY A 88 5.24 10.82 1.77
C GLY A 88 3.80 10.51 2.16
N VAL A 89 3.40 10.95 3.36
CA VAL A 89 2.01 10.97 3.82
C VAL A 89 1.72 12.28 4.55
N GLU A 90 0.65 12.94 4.12
CA GLU A 90 0.17 14.15 4.77
C GLU A 90 -0.55 13.81 6.08
N GLY A 91 -0.40 14.67 7.09
CA GLY A 91 -1.07 14.51 8.38
C GLY A 91 -2.59 14.38 8.21
N GLY A 92 -3.17 13.32 8.76
CA GLY A 92 -4.62 13.04 8.65
C GLY A 92 -5.03 12.15 7.47
N PHE A 93 -4.16 11.94 6.47
CA PHE A 93 -4.42 11.08 5.30
C PHE A 93 -3.72 9.71 5.37
N GLY A 94 -3.35 9.30 6.58
CA GLY A 94 -2.59 8.07 6.83
C GLY A 94 -3.39 6.77 6.82
N SER A 95 -4.65 6.77 6.38
CA SER A 95 -5.48 5.56 6.34
C SER A 95 -6.02 5.28 4.94
N THR A 96 -6.08 4.01 4.58
CA THR A 96 -6.61 3.48 3.33
C THR A 96 -7.49 2.28 3.62
N VAL A 97 -8.34 1.92 2.66
CA VAL A 97 -9.22 0.76 2.77
C VAL A 97 -8.51 -0.47 2.19
N VAL A 98 -8.51 -1.57 2.94
CA VAL A 98 -7.93 -2.83 2.47
C VAL A 98 -8.76 -3.36 1.29
N PRO A 99 -8.16 -3.58 0.11
CA PRO A 99 -8.88 -4.07 -1.05
C PRO A 99 -9.30 -5.52 -0.86
N ARG A 100 -10.28 -5.93 -1.67
CA ARG A 100 -10.59 -7.35 -1.84
C ARG A 100 -9.57 -8.02 -2.74
N LEU A 101 -8.89 -9.02 -2.19
CA LEU A 101 -7.83 -9.81 -2.83
C LEU A 101 -8.23 -11.27 -3.05
N VAL A 102 -9.27 -11.77 -2.36
CA VAL A 102 -9.76 -13.14 -2.51
C VAL A 102 -10.20 -13.42 -3.95
N GLY A 103 -9.63 -14.47 -4.55
CA GLY A 103 -9.86 -14.89 -5.94
C GLY A 103 -8.80 -14.42 -6.93
N PHE A 104 -7.98 -13.43 -6.56
CA PHE A 104 -6.94 -12.89 -7.43
C PHE A 104 -5.63 -13.71 -7.35
N PRO A 105 -4.85 -13.77 -8.43
CA PRO A 105 -3.51 -14.37 -8.41
C PRO A 105 -2.53 -13.48 -7.62
N LEU A 106 -1.44 -14.07 -7.13
CA LEU A 106 -0.45 -13.36 -6.29
C LEU A 106 0.03 -12.05 -6.90
N LYS A 107 0.38 -12.05 -8.19
CA LYS A 107 0.90 -10.87 -8.89
C LYS A 107 -0.11 -9.71 -8.88
N GLU A 108 -1.37 -10.00 -9.17
CA GLU A 108 -2.42 -8.98 -9.18
C GLU A 108 -2.74 -8.51 -7.76
N ALA A 109 -2.74 -9.42 -6.78
CA ALA A 109 -2.97 -9.08 -5.39
C ALA A 109 -1.89 -8.13 -4.84
N LYS A 110 -0.60 -8.41 -5.11
CA LYS A 110 0.52 -7.52 -4.78
C LYS A 110 0.33 -6.13 -5.43
N GLY A 111 0.02 -6.12 -6.73
CA GLY A 111 -0.18 -4.88 -7.46
C GLY A 111 -1.28 -3.99 -6.89
N ARG A 112 -2.41 -4.57 -6.47
CA ARG A 112 -3.53 -3.84 -5.84
C ARG A 112 -3.19 -3.31 -4.46
N LEU A 113 -2.41 -4.06 -3.68
CA LEU A 113 -1.94 -3.61 -2.36
C LEU A 113 -1.03 -2.37 -2.51
N TRP A 114 -0.04 -2.43 -3.39
CA TRP A 114 0.89 -1.32 -3.60
C TRP A 114 0.20 -0.07 -4.16
N GLU A 115 -0.82 -0.22 -5.02
CA GLU A 115 -1.60 0.92 -5.53
C GLU A 115 -2.33 1.69 -4.42
N LEU A 116 -2.75 0.98 -3.37
CA LEU A 116 -3.41 1.58 -2.22
C LEU A 116 -2.44 1.96 -1.10
N GLY A 117 -1.13 1.81 -1.32
CA GLY A 117 -0.13 2.15 -0.33
C GLY A 117 0.01 1.13 0.80
N LEU A 118 -0.38 -0.12 0.55
CA LEU A 118 -0.29 -1.21 1.51
C LEU A 118 0.90 -2.13 1.19
N ASN A 119 1.47 -2.70 2.24
CA ASN A 119 2.55 -3.66 2.15
C ASN A 119 2.03 -5.09 2.03
N VAL A 120 2.79 -5.92 1.33
CA VAL A 120 2.55 -7.36 1.30
C VAL A 120 3.18 -7.96 2.56
N GLY A 121 2.37 -8.63 3.36
CA GLY A 121 2.81 -9.30 4.58
C GLY A 121 3.32 -10.71 4.30
N LYS A 122 2.98 -11.62 5.20
CA LYS A 122 3.31 -13.04 5.08
C LYS A 122 2.50 -13.67 3.95
N ILE A 123 3.18 -14.42 3.08
CA ILE A 123 2.56 -15.21 2.02
C ILE A 123 2.68 -16.69 2.38
N ASP A 124 1.56 -17.32 2.70
CA ASP A 124 1.48 -18.76 2.96
C ASP A 124 0.85 -19.49 1.75
N PHE A 125 1.44 -20.61 1.37
CA PHE A 125 0.94 -21.48 0.31
C PHE A 125 0.33 -22.74 0.92
N ASP A 126 -0.84 -23.13 0.43
CA ASP A 126 -1.49 -24.39 0.77
C ASP A 126 -0.71 -25.60 0.22
N GLU A 127 -0.99 -26.79 0.73
CA GLU A 127 -0.29 -28.02 0.38
C GLU A 127 -0.41 -28.33 -1.13
N GLY A 128 0.69 -28.78 -1.74
CA GLY A 128 0.74 -29.13 -3.16
C GLY A 128 1.08 -27.98 -4.13
N ILE A 129 1.31 -26.77 -3.62
CA ILE A 129 1.82 -25.65 -4.44
C ILE A 129 3.33 -25.77 -4.61
N ASN A 130 3.76 -25.95 -5.87
CA ASN A 130 5.16 -25.91 -6.28
C ASN A 130 5.43 -24.67 -7.15
N LEU A 131 6.71 -24.36 -7.41
CA LEU A 131 7.14 -23.23 -8.27
C LEU A 131 6.45 -23.19 -9.64
N LEU A 132 6.02 -24.35 -10.16
CA LEU A 132 5.33 -24.47 -11.44
C LEU A 132 3.87 -24.00 -11.37
N ASN A 133 3.17 -24.30 -10.26
CA ASN A 133 1.72 -24.07 -10.11
C ASN A 133 1.42 -22.79 -9.30
N GLN A 134 2.44 -22.15 -8.73
CA GLN A 134 2.30 -20.92 -7.94
C GLN A 134 1.60 -19.80 -8.73
N LYS A 135 1.73 -19.77 -10.07
CA LYS A 135 1.10 -18.77 -10.92
C LYS A 135 -0.42 -18.92 -11.00
N ASP A 136 -0.90 -20.15 -10.86
CA ASP A 136 -2.33 -20.49 -10.91
C ASP A 136 -2.98 -20.40 -9.52
N ALA A 137 -2.16 -20.33 -8.47
CA ALA A 137 -2.62 -20.20 -7.10
C ALA A 137 -3.34 -18.86 -6.88
N ARG A 138 -4.49 -18.93 -6.22
CA ARG A 138 -5.35 -17.77 -5.94
C ARG A 138 -5.41 -17.52 -4.45
N VAL A 139 -5.48 -16.25 -4.08
CA VAL A 139 -5.70 -15.86 -2.68
C VAL A 139 -7.07 -16.37 -2.24
N TYR A 140 -7.11 -17.16 -1.17
CA TYR A 140 -8.36 -17.62 -0.56
C TYR A 140 -8.60 -16.99 0.81
N VAL A 141 -7.53 -16.59 1.51
CA VAL A 141 -7.60 -15.85 2.76
C VAL A 141 -6.70 -14.62 2.68
N GLN A 142 -7.19 -13.49 3.16
CA GLN A 142 -6.42 -12.28 3.39
C GLN A 142 -6.63 -11.82 4.83
N VAL A 143 -5.59 -11.26 5.45
CA VAL A 143 -5.66 -10.63 6.77
C VAL A 143 -4.85 -9.35 6.72
N PRO A 144 -5.42 -8.16 7.00
CA PRO A 144 -6.79 -7.90 7.42
C PRO A 144 -7.85 -8.17 6.34
N THR A 145 -9.11 -8.33 6.78
CA THR A 145 -10.27 -8.48 5.90
C THR A 145 -10.45 -7.26 5.00
N ALA A 146 -10.98 -7.48 3.80
CA ALA A 146 -11.34 -6.42 2.87
C ALA A 146 -12.32 -5.42 3.52
N GLU A 147 -12.35 -4.19 3.00
CA GLU A 147 -13.16 -3.05 3.46
C GLU A 147 -12.80 -2.49 4.84
N ARG A 148 -11.92 -3.15 5.59
CA ARG A 148 -11.37 -2.60 6.83
C ARG A 148 -10.46 -1.42 6.56
N SER A 149 -10.52 -0.41 7.43
CA SER A 149 -9.56 0.70 7.41
C SER A 149 -8.21 0.23 7.97
N ALA A 150 -7.13 0.53 7.26
CA ALA A 150 -5.76 0.22 7.63
C ALA A 150 -4.88 1.46 7.44
N ALA A 151 -3.83 1.60 8.24
CA ALA A 151 -2.88 2.68 8.03
C ALA A 151 -2.09 2.45 6.73
N LEU A 152 -1.66 3.53 6.07
CA LEU A 152 -0.71 3.44 4.97
C LEU A 152 0.58 2.75 5.45
N GLY A 153 1.10 1.84 4.63
CA GLY A 153 2.23 0.97 4.98
C GLY A 153 1.86 -0.25 5.83
N SER A 154 0.58 -0.43 6.21
CA SER A 154 0.13 -1.64 6.89
C SER A 154 0.35 -2.86 6.01
N ARG A 155 0.68 -3.99 6.65
CA ARG A 155 0.93 -5.26 5.97
C ARG A 155 -0.37 -6.05 5.84
N VAL A 156 -0.55 -6.70 4.69
CA VAL A 156 -1.66 -7.61 4.43
C VAL A 156 -1.10 -8.99 4.13
N ASP A 157 -1.38 -9.93 5.02
CA ASP A 157 -1.01 -11.33 4.90
C ASP A 157 -1.96 -12.03 3.93
N LEU A 158 -1.41 -12.92 3.11
CA LEU A 158 -2.14 -13.63 2.05
C LEU A 158 -1.90 -15.12 2.18
N LYS A 159 -2.98 -15.90 2.04
CA LYS A 159 -2.88 -17.35 1.85
C LYS A 159 -3.40 -17.73 0.48
N LEU A 160 -2.63 -18.56 -0.23
CA LEU A 160 -2.94 -18.99 -1.58
C LEU A 160 -3.22 -20.48 -1.66
N THR A 161 -4.21 -20.85 -2.46
CA THR A 161 -4.60 -22.24 -2.71
C THR A 161 -4.84 -22.47 -4.19
N LEU A 162 -4.73 -23.72 -4.62
CA LEU A 162 -5.15 -24.20 -5.94
C LEU A 162 -6.53 -24.84 -5.90
N ASP A 163 -7.06 -25.14 -4.71
CA ASP A 163 -8.32 -25.83 -4.53
C ASP A 163 -9.51 -24.91 -4.83
N GLU A 164 -10.17 -25.12 -5.97
CA GLU A 164 -11.35 -24.33 -6.37
C GLU A 164 -12.51 -24.45 -5.37
N LYS A 165 -12.69 -25.62 -4.75
CA LYS A 165 -13.74 -25.83 -3.74
C LYS A 165 -13.51 -25.01 -2.49
N LYS A 166 -12.28 -25.00 -1.96
CA LYS A 166 -11.89 -24.15 -0.83
C LYS A 166 -12.07 -22.68 -1.20
N LEU A 167 -11.61 -22.29 -2.38
CA LEU A 167 -11.74 -20.92 -2.87
C LEU A 167 -13.19 -20.45 -2.90
N ALA A 168 -14.12 -21.26 -3.41
CA ALA A 168 -15.54 -20.91 -3.47
C ALA A 168 -16.16 -20.71 -2.07
N GLN A 169 -15.86 -21.60 -1.13
CA GLN A 169 -16.33 -21.49 0.26
C GLN A 169 -15.78 -20.23 0.94
N HIS A 170 -14.46 -20.03 0.85
CA HIS A 170 -13.80 -18.87 1.45
C HIS A 170 -14.19 -17.55 0.81
N ARG A 171 -14.54 -17.56 -0.49
CA ARG A 171 -15.07 -16.38 -1.18
C ARG A 171 -16.40 -15.94 -0.58
N ALA A 172 -17.31 -16.87 -0.31
CA ALA A 172 -18.60 -16.56 0.29
C ALA A 172 -18.44 -16.03 1.73
N THR A 173 -17.56 -16.63 2.53
CA THR A 173 -17.28 -16.14 3.89
C THR A 173 -16.62 -14.77 3.86
N ALA A 174 -15.67 -14.55 2.97
CA ALA A 174 -14.99 -13.26 2.82
C ALA A 174 -15.93 -12.17 2.33
N GLU A 175 -16.89 -12.47 1.45
CA GLU A 175 -17.93 -11.51 1.04
C GLU A 175 -18.83 -11.11 2.19
N LYS A 176 -19.24 -12.08 3.03
CA LYS A 176 -20.04 -11.79 4.21
C LYS A 176 -19.28 -10.88 5.18
N GLN A 177 -18.04 -11.24 5.51
CA GLN A 177 -17.20 -10.45 6.41
C GLN A 177 -16.88 -9.07 5.84
N ALA A 178 -16.66 -8.94 4.52
CA ALA A 178 -16.41 -7.65 3.89
C ALA A 178 -17.64 -6.74 3.93
N ARG A 179 -18.86 -7.29 3.77
CA ARG A 179 -20.10 -6.53 3.93
C ARG A 179 -20.27 -6.04 5.36
N GLU A 180 -20.10 -6.92 6.34
CA GLU A 180 -20.17 -6.57 7.76
C GLU A 180 -19.14 -5.47 8.11
N ALA A 181 -17.90 -5.60 7.65
CA ALA A 181 -16.86 -4.60 7.86
C ALA A 181 -17.16 -3.26 7.17
N ALA A 182 -17.76 -3.27 5.97
CA ALA A 182 -18.16 -2.06 5.27
C ALA A 182 -19.32 -1.33 5.98
N GLU A 183 -20.29 -2.09 6.50
CA GLU A 183 -21.41 -1.55 7.29
C GLU A 183 -20.92 -0.94 8.60
N GLU A 184 -20.03 -1.64 9.32
CA GLU A 184 -19.42 -1.14 10.55
C GLU A 184 -18.64 0.15 10.28
N ARG A 185 -17.86 0.20 9.20
CA ARG A 185 -17.13 1.41 8.80
C ARG A 185 -18.07 2.58 8.53
N LEU A 186 -19.10 2.37 7.71
CA LEU A 186 -20.07 3.41 7.36
C LEU A 186 -20.79 3.94 8.60
N ARG A 187 -21.12 3.05 9.54
CA ARG A 187 -21.73 3.41 10.82
C ARG A 187 -20.80 4.30 11.64
N LEU A 188 -19.55 3.90 11.82
CA LEU A 188 -18.55 4.67 12.58
C LEU A 188 -18.27 6.03 11.93
N GLU A 189 -18.23 6.08 10.59
CA GLU A 189 -18.04 7.33 9.84
C GLU A 189 -19.22 8.29 10.04
N ARG A 190 -20.45 7.77 10.03
CA ARG A 190 -21.65 8.55 10.31
C ARG A 190 -21.69 9.07 11.75
N GLU A 191 -21.40 8.21 12.73
CA GLU A 191 -21.34 8.60 14.15
C GLU A 191 -20.28 9.70 14.38
N ARG A 192 -19.13 9.61 13.69
CA ARG A 192 -18.07 10.62 13.75
C ARG A 192 -18.48 11.94 13.10
N ALA A 193 -19.17 11.89 11.97
CA ALA A 193 -19.70 13.09 11.30
C ALA A 193 -20.76 13.80 12.15
N ASP A 194 -21.68 13.03 12.75
CA ASP A 194 -22.72 13.56 13.64
C ASP A 194 -22.10 14.20 14.90
N SER A 195 -21.04 13.58 15.47
CA SER A 195 -20.30 14.13 16.62
C SER A 195 -19.54 15.42 16.28
N LEU A 196 -18.93 15.49 15.10
CA LEU A 196 -18.26 16.71 14.61
C LEU A 196 -19.26 17.83 14.39
N ALA A 197 -20.41 17.54 13.79
CA ALA A 197 -21.47 18.53 13.56
C ALA A 197 -22.04 19.07 14.89
N GLN A 198 -22.19 18.22 15.91
CA GLN A 198 -22.61 18.66 17.25
C GLN A 198 -21.56 19.58 17.90
N ALA A 199 -20.28 19.22 17.81
CA ALA A 199 -19.19 20.04 18.36
C ALA A 199 -19.07 21.41 17.63
N GLU A 200 -19.22 21.43 16.30
CA GLU A 200 -19.26 22.68 15.52
C GLU A 200 -20.45 23.56 15.90
N PHE A 201 -21.63 22.96 16.10
CA PHE A 201 -22.82 23.68 16.55
C PHE A 201 -22.65 24.27 17.95
N GLU A 202 -22.10 23.51 18.91
CA GLU A 202 -21.81 23.99 20.26
C GLU A 202 -20.76 25.11 20.27
N GLN A 203 -19.70 25.00 19.47
CA GLN A 203 -18.69 26.06 19.32
C GLN A 203 -19.29 27.33 18.72
N ALA A 204 -20.15 27.21 17.70
CA ALA A 204 -20.83 28.35 17.10
C ALA A 204 -21.81 29.02 18.09
N ALA A 205 -22.50 28.23 18.92
CA ALA A 205 -23.38 28.76 19.96
C ALA A 205 -22.59 29.49 21.05
N ALA A 206 -21.47 28.94 21.52
CA ALA A 206 -20.59 29.58 22.50
C ALA A 206 -19.95 30.88 21.97
N ALA A 207 -19.54 30.91 20.69
CA ALA A 207 -19.01 32.11 20.06
C ALA A 207 -20.08 33.20 19.81
N GLY A 208 -21.35 32.83 19.75
CA GLY A 208 -22.48 33.76 19.64
C GLY A 208 -22.91 34.40 20.96
N GLU A 209 -22.50 33.84 22.11
CA GLU A 209 -22.80 34.38 23.45
C GLU A 209 -21.76 35.43 23.93
N GLU A 210 -20.59 35.53 23.30
CA GLU A 210 -19.66 36.65 23.49
C GLU A 210 -20.14 37.88 22.68
N GLN A 211 -21.13 38.60 23.21
CA GLN A 211 -21.49 39.92 22.68
C GLN A 211 -20.30 40.90 22.81
N PRO A 212 -20.02 41.74 21.79
CA PRO A 212 -19.01 42.77 21.94
C PRO A 212 -19.48 43.79 22.98
N GLU A 213 -18.72 43.96 24.06
CA GLU A 213 -18.88 45.08 24.98
C GLU A 213 -18.84 46.38 24.18
N ILE A 214 -20.01 47.02 24.03
CA ILE A 214 -20.12 48.37 23.48
C ILE A 214 -19.48 49.30 24.52
N LEU A 215 -18.20 49.64 24.31
CA LEU A 215 -17.55 50.72 25.05
C LEU A 215 -18.31 52.03 24.76
N PRO A 216 -18.84 52.75 25.76
CA PRO A 216 -19.44 54.04 25.52
C PRO A 216 -18.35 55.00 25.03
N ALA A 217 -18.53 55.53 23.82
CA ALA A 217 -17.69 56.61 23.31
C ALA A 217 -17.85 57.82 24.24
N THR A 218 -16.80 58.14 24.99
CA THR A 218 -16.72 59.39 25.73
C THR A 218 -16.56 60.51 24.74
N ASP A 219 -17.60 61.34 24.60
CA ASP A 219 -17.54 62.66 24.00
C ASP A 219 -16.39 63.45 24.63
N ASN A 220 -15.38 63.78 23.83
CA ASN A 220 -14.36 64.74 24.20
C ASN A 220 -14.63 66.04 23.41
N ASP A 221 -15.70 66.72 23.81
CA ASP A 221 -15.93 68.10 23.46
C ASP A 221 -15.06 68.99 24.35
N GLY A 222 -14.15 69.74 23.71
CA GLY A 222 -13.72 71.06 24.18
C GLY A 222 -12.29 71.18 24.71
N PHE A 223 -11.39 71.71 23.87
CA PHE A 223 -10.50 72.82 24.28
C PHE A 223 -9.81 73.48 23.06
N PHE A 224 -10.37 74.58 22.55
CA PHE A 224 -9.63 75.67 21.89
C PHE A 224 -10.36 76.98 22.19
N ASP A 225 -9.63 77.89 22.84
CA ASP A 225 -9.89 79.30 23.22
C ASP A 225 -11.13 79.67 24.08
#